data_AF-A0A318Z5V4-F1
#
_entry.id   AF-A0A318Z5V4-F1
#
_cell.length_a   1.000
_cell.length_b   1.000
_cell.length_c   1.000
_cell.angle_alpha   90.00
_cell.angle_beta   90.00
_cell.angle_gamma   90.00
#
_symmetry.space_group_name_H-M   'P 1'
#
loop_
_entity.id
_entity.type
_entity.pdbx_description
1 polymer ?
#
loop_
_entity_poly.entity_id
_entity_poly.type
_entity_poly.pdbx_seq_one_letter_code
_entity_poly.pdbx_strand_id
1 'polypeptide(L)'
;MTRSHKAPPKSRRVQCDKTKSRCQRCERAHRPCKGYAAASSQPQEVPFNRAITAYSIPFKVPGSQADRQLLHFYCGQAAESLASFSDPTLWTRIILQRCHIQPVIRNALVTLSALYQEYYHNIPPEGADAGTSTASQRQSSLRSLQLIARSHRQLRIHLSSPQASYEVVLLCGVLFYAFESLIG
;
A
#
# COMPACT_ATOMS: atom_id res chain seq x y z
N MET A 1 61.15 -25.53 -1.47
CA MET A 1 60.64 -26.92 -1.40
C MET A 1 59.20 -26.93 -1.88
N THR A 2 58.96 -27.49 -3.06
CA THR A 2 57.66 -27.61 -3.73
C THR A 2 56.88 -28.79 -3.15
N ARG A 3 55.60 -28.60 -2.78
CA ARG A 3 54.70 -29.72 -2.51
C ARG A 3 53.44 -29.59 -3.35
N SER A 4 53.48 -30.29 -4.47
CA SER A 4 52.38 -30.53 -5.39
C SER A 4 51.33 -31.40 -4.69
N HIS A 5 50.12 -30.88 -4.50
CA HIS A 5 48.99 -31.67 -4.01
C HIS A 5 48.07 -32.03 -5.18
N LYS A 6 48.17 -33.31 -5.56
CA LYS A 6 47.35 -34.02 -6.56
C LYS A 6 45.87 -33.98 -6.13
N ALA A 7 45.01 -33.42 -6.97
CA ALA A 7 43.57 -33.38 -6.72
C ALA A 7 42.96 -34.80 -6.71
N PRO A 8 42.03 -35.12 -5.79
CA PRO A 8 41.37 -36.42 -5.75
C PRO A 8 40.44 -36.62 -6.97
N PRO A 9 40.18 -37.87 -7.38
CA PRO A 9 39.41 -38.16 -8.60
C PRO A 9 38.00 -37.58 -8.49
N LYS A 10 37.57 -36.87 -9.56
CA LYS A 10 36.24 -36.29 -9.70
C LYS A 10 35.16 -37.32 -9.40
N SER A 11 34.42 -37.10 -8.32
CA SER A 11 33.22 -37.87 -8.01
C SER A 11 32.17 -37.61 -9.10
N ARG A 12 31.89 -38.62 -9.93
CA ARG A 12 30.83 -38.55 -10.94
C ARG A 12 29.50 -38.36 -10.21
N ARG A 13 28.80 -37.26 -10.51
CA ARG A 13 27.48 -36.97 -9.94
C ARG A 13 26.49 -37.99 -10.48
N VAL A 14 26.03 -38.87 -9.61
CA VAL A 14 24.95 -39.81 -9.91
C VAL A 14 23.65 -39.20 -9.39
N GLN A 15 22.62 -39.20 -10.23
CA GLN A 15 21.31 -38.63 -9.90
C GLN A 15 20.65 -39.47 -8.78
N CYS A 16 20.22 -38.79 -7.71
CA CYS A 16 19.64 -39.40 -6.51
C CYS A 16 18.16 -39.74 -6.74
N ASP A 17 17.75 -40.95 -6.36
CA ASP A 17 16.40 -41.51 -6.51
C ASP A 17 15.40 -41.06 -5.42
N LYS A 18 15.79 -40.08 -4.58
CA LYS A 18 14.94 -39.38 -3.58
C LYS A 18 14.25 -40.26 -2.51
N THR A 19 14.63 -41.53 -2.38
CA THR A 19 14.20 -42.40 -1.27
C THR A 19 14.73 -41.87 0.08
N LYS A 20 13.87 -41.82 1.11
CA LYS A 20 14.16 -41.14 2.40
C LYS A 20 14.93 -42.07 3.35
N SER A 21 15.87 -41.49 4.11
CA SER A 21 16.99 -42.10 4.89
C SER A 21 18.29 -42.31 4.10
N ARG A 22 18.37 -43.26 3.16
CA ARG A 22 19.51 -43.44 2.23
C ARG A 22 18.98 -43.77 0.83
N CYS A 23 19.58 -43.17 -0.20
CA CYS A 23 19.21 -43.45 -1.58
C CYS A 23 19.62 -44.88 -1.97
N GLN A 24 18.76 -45.67 -2.63
CA GLN A 24 19.10 -47.06 -2.97
C GLN A 24 20.35 -47.15 -3.86
N ARG A 25 20.55 -46.14 -4.70
CA ARG A 25 21.72 -46.09 -5.58
C ARG A 25 23.03 -45.85 -4.81
N CYS A 26 22.96 -45.16 -3.68
CA CYS A 26 24.06 -44.91 -2.77
C CYS A 26 24.41 -46.17 -1.99
N GLU A 27 23.39 -46.93 -1.59
CA GLU A 27 23.50 -48.18 -0.86
C GLU A 27 24.16 -49.27 -1.72
N ARG A 28 23.68 -49.50 -2.95
CA ARG A 28 24.28 -50.46 -3.89
C ARG A 28 25.72 -50.12 -4.27
N ALA A 29 26.06 -48.83 -4.31
CA ALA A 29 27.41 -48.39 -4.66
C ALA A 29 28.40 -48.45 -3.47
N HIS A 30 27.94 -48.87 -2.28
CA HIS A 30 28.71 -48.83 -1.02
C HIS A 30 29.37 -47.47 -0.76
N ARG A 31 28.72 -46.37 -1.16
CA ARG A 31 29.21 -45.00 -0.94
C ARG A 31 28.43 -44.33 0.19
N PRO A 32 29.08 -43.42 0.95
CA PRO A 32 28.39 -42.64 1.97
C PRO A 32 27.32 -41.76 1.30
N CYS A 33 26.05 -42.08 1.56
CA CYS A 33 24.94 -41.23 1.18
C CYS A 33 24.98 -40.01 2.10
N LYS A 34 25.08 -38.81 1.54
CA LYS A 34 25.06 -37.57 2.34
C LYS A 34 23.71 -37.30 3.02
N GLY A 35 22.71 -38.17 2.76
CA GLY A 35 21.36 -38.04 3.26
C GLY A 35 20.67 -36.79 2.71
N TYR A 36 19.36 -36.72 2.92
CA TYR A 36 18.68 -35.43 2.95
C TYR A 36 18.79 -34.94 4.39
N ALA A 37 19.28 -33.73 4.61
CA ALA A 37 19.27 -33.13 5.93
C ALA A 37 17.83 -33.22 6.48
N ALA A 38 17.63 -34.06 7.50
CA ALA A 38 16.46 -33.92 8.34
C ALA A 38 16.55 -32.51 8.90
N ALA A 39 15.55 -31.67 8.65
CA ALA A 39 15.44 -30.39 9.33
C ALA A 39 15.48 -30.71 10.82
N SER A 40 16.64 -30.50 11.44
CA SER A 40 16.87 -30.76 12.84
C SER A 40 16.00 -29.75 13.58
N SER A 41 14.84 -30.20 14.03
CA SER A 41 14.03 -29.58 15.06
C SER A 41 14.81 -29.67 16.38
N GLN A 42 15.87 -28.90 16.50
CA GLN A 42 16.28 -28.40 17.81
C GLN A 42 15.32 -27.25 18.12
N PRO A 43 14.61 -27.27 19.25
CA PRO A 43 13.98 -26.07 19.75
C PRO A 43 15.11 -25.14 20.20
N GLN A 44 15.64 -24.34 19.25
CA GLN A 44 16.14 -23.05 19.66
C GLN A 44 14.93 -22.34 20.24
N GLU A 45 14.97 -22.02 21.53
CA GLU A 45 14.08 -21.05 22.15
C GLU A 45 14.28 -19.71 21.43
N VAL A 46 13.66 -19.59 20.26
CA VAL A 46 13.34 -18.31 19.66
C VAL A 46 12.31 -17.71 20.61
N PRO A 47 12.56 -16.53 21.20
CA PRO A 47 11.50 -15.83 21.90
C PRO A 47 10.35 -15.69 20.90
N PHE A 48 9.23 -16.35 21.17
CA PHE A 48 7.99 -16.30 20.37
C PHE A 48 7.29 -14.93 20.56
N ASN A 49 8.10 -13.89 20.73
CA ASN A 49 7.66 -12.53 20.90
C ASN A 49 8.62 -11.61 20.14
N ARG A 50 8.79 -11.88 18.84
CA ARG A 50 9.07 -10.79 17.92
C ARG A 50 7.74 -10.08 17.67
N ALA A 51 7.30 -9.29 18.64
CA ALA A 51 6.46 -8.17 18.32
C ALA A 51 7.15 -7.43 17.17
N ILE A 52 6.50 -7.36 16.02
CA ILE A 52 7.03 -6.65 14.86
C ILE A 52 7.04 -5.17 15.28
N THR A 53 8.13 -4.69 15.85
CA THR A 53 8.23 -3.31 16.35
C THR A 53 8.44 -2.31 15.21
N ALA A 54 8.98 -2.77 14.08
CA ALA A 54 8.99 -2.02 12.83
C ALA A 54 9.31 -2.95 11.65
N TYR A 55 8.46 -2.94 10.63
CA TYR A 55 8.84 -3.37 9.29
C TYR A 55 9.14 -2.10 8.48
N SER A 56 10.40 -1.89 8.10
CA SER A 56 10.74 -0.82 7.17
C SER A 56 10.25 -1.22 5.78
N ILE A 57 9.02 -0.85 5.48
CA ILE A 57 8.44 -1.02 4.15
C ILE A 57 9.36 -0.30 3.16
N PRO A 58 9.97 -1.00 2.17
CA PRO A 58 11.00 -0.42 1.29
C PRO A 58 10.46 0.67 0.35
N PHE A 59 9.16 0.92 0.36
CA PHE A 59 8.50 2.00 -0.37
C PHE A 59 8.05 3.11 0.59
N LYS A 60 8.67 4.29 0.45
CA LYS A 60 8.14 5.52 1.08
C LYS A 60 6.89 5.94 0.31
N VAL A 61 5.71 5.74 0.89
CA VAL A 61 4.48 6.32 0.35
C VAL A 61 4.69 7.85 0.30
N PRO A 62 4.57 8.50 -0.88
CA PRO A 62 4.81 9.93 -1.02
C PRO A 62 3.94 10.75 -0.07
N GLY A 63 4.35 12.00 0.19
CA GLY A 63 3.57 12.99 0.93
C GLY A 63 3.77 13.02 2.45
N SER A 64 3.09 13.99 3.08
CA SER A 64 3.15 14.22 4.53
C SER A 64 2.53 13.06 5.31
N GLN A 65 2.78 12.99 6.62
CA GLN A 65 2.11 12.00 7.49
C GLN A 65 0.58 12.21 7.46
N ALA A 66 0.13 13.46 7.50
CA ALA A 66 -1.29 13.80 7.42
C ALA A 66 -1.92 13.34 6.10
N ASP A 67 -1.26 13.57 4.97
CA ASP A 67 -1.74 13.09 3.66
C ASP A 67 -1.87 11.56 3.64
N ARG A 68 -0.92 10.86 4.26
CA ARG A 68 -0.92 9.38 4.32
C ARG A 68 -2.07 8.86 5.19
N GLN A 69 -2.37 9.51 6.29
CA GLN A 69 -3.52 9.18 7.14
C GLN A 69 -4.84 9.39 6.39
N LEU A 70 -4.95 10.47 5.63
CA LEU A 70 -6.12 10.75 4.80
C LEU A 70 -6.31 9.72 3.68
N LEU A 71 -5.22 9.32 2.99
CA LEU A 71 -5.29 8.23 2.00
C LEU A 71 -5.67 6.90 2.64
N HIS A 72 -5.16 6.60 3.84
CA HIS A 72 -5.56 5.40 4.57
C HIS A 72 -7.05 5.43 4.92
N PHE A 73 -7.56 6.55 5.43
CA PHE A 73 -8.98 6.76 5.68
C PHE A 73 -9.82 6.55 4.41
N TYR A 74 -9.36 7.06 3.28
CA TYR A 74 -10.04 6.82 2.01
C TYR A 74 -10.12 5.34 1.66
N CYS A 75 -9.01 4.62 1.73
CA CYS A 75 -8.98 3.18 1.43
C CYS A 75 -9.85 2.35 2.38
N GLY A 76 -9.91 2.72 3.66
CA GLY A 76 -10.63 1.96 4.67
C GLY A 76 -12.11 2.32 4.83
N GLN A 77 -12.53 3.49 4.34
CA GLN A 77 -13.88 4.00 4.58
C GLN A 77 -14.48 4.69 3.36
N ALA A 78 -13.86 5.79 2.88
CA ALA A 78 -14.52 6.64 1.89
C ALA A 78 -14.71 5.95 0.53
N ALA A 79 -13.77 5.09 0.12
CA ALA A 79 -13.82 4.42 -1.18
C ALA A 79 -15.06 3.55 -1.35
N GLU A 80 -15.41 2.74 -0.34
CA GLU A 80 -16.58 1.86 -0.37
C GLU A 80 -17.89 2.65 -0.33
N SER A 81 -17.95 3.70 0.50
CA SER A 81 -19.11 4.59 0.53
C SER A 81 -19.34 5.26 -0.83
N LEU A 82 -18.30 5.83 -1.44
CA LEU A 82 -18.40 6.48 -2.77
C LEU A 82 -18.73 5.46 -3.88
N ALA A 83 -18.15 4.26 -3.80
CA ALA A 83 -18.47 3.14 -4.67
C ALA A 83 -19.94 2.69 -4.57
N SER A 84 -20.60 2.92 -3.45
CA SER A 84 -22.01 2.57 -3.28
C SER A 84 -22.95 3.52 -4.04
N PHE A 85 -22.51 4.75 -4.34
CA PHE A 85 -23.29 5.75 -5.06
C PHE A 85 -22.96 5.82 -6.56
N SER A 86 -21.90 5.16 -7.03
CA SER A 86 -21.38 5.27 -8.39
C SER A 86 -20.63 3.99 -8.81
N ASP A 87 -19.76 4.02 -9.82
CA ASP A 87 -19.01 2.85 -10.27
C ASP A 87 -17.99 2.38 -9.21
N PRO A 88 -18.11 1.16 -8.65
CA PRO A 88 -17.18 0.65 -7.67
C PRO A 88 -15.74 0.54 -8.21
N THR A 89 -15.58 0.23 -9.49
CA THR A 89 -14.25 0.04 -10.12
C THR A 89 -13.46 1.34 -10.12
N LEU A 90 -14.15 2.46 -10.34
CA LEU A 90 -13.55 3.78 -10.35
C LEU A 90 -12.91 4.13 -8.99
N TRP A 91 -13.70 4.02 -7.92
CA TRP A 91 -13.30 4.47 -6.58
C TRP A 91 -12.36 3.49 -5.86
N THR A 92 -12.60 2.19 -6.01
CA THR A 92 -11.80 1.17 -5.28
C THR A 92 -10.53 0.75 -6.03
N ARG A 93 -10.40 1.07 -7.31
CA ARG A 93 -9.26 0.60 -8.12
C ARG A 93 -8.63 1.68 -8.98
N ILE A 94 -9.37 2.29 -9.90
CA ILE A 94 -8.78 3.19 -10.91
C ILE A 94 -8.14 4.41 -10.25
N ILE A 95 -8.88 5.11 -9.38
CA ILE A 95 -8.39 6.31 -8.69
C ILE A 95 -7.18 5.97 -7.81
N LEU A 96 -7.21 4.86 -7.07
CA LEU A 96 -6.10 4.41 -6.23
C LEU A 96 -4.85 4.10 -7.05
N GLN A 97 -4.98 3.36 -8.16
CA GLN A 97 -3.84 3.05 -9.02
C GLN A 97 -3.22 4.31 -9.62
N ARG A 98 -4.05 5.26 -10.04
CA ARG A 98 -3.56 6.50 -10.64
C ARG A 98 -2.99 7.47 -9.63
N CYS A 99 -3.51 7.53 -8.40
CA CYS A 99 -2.95 8.40 -7.35
C CYS A 99 -1.53 8.00 -6.91
N HIS A 100 -1.14 6.73 -7.09
CA HIS A 100 0.23 6.29 -6.79
C HIS A 100 1.27 6.87 -7.76
N ILE A 101 0.87 7.14 -9.00
CA ILE A 101 1.77 7.58 -10.07
C ILE A 101 1.64 9.09 -10.31
N GLN A 102 0.43 9.62 -10.20
CA GLN A 102 0.09 10.99 -10.57
C GLN A 102 -0.09 11.87 -9.33
N PRO A 103 0.84 12.82 -9.06
CA PRO A 103 0.78 13.64 -7.85
C PRO A 103 -0.45 14.55 -7.80
N VAL A 104 -0.96 14.98 -8.97
CA VAL A 104 -2.16 15.82 -9.09
C VAL A 104 -3.39 15.07 -8.60
N ILE A 105 -3.55 13.80 -9.03
CA ILE A 105 -4.64 12.92 -8.59
C ILE A 105 -4.48 12.62 -7.10
N ARG A 106 -3.26 12.35 -6.63
CA ARG A 106 -2.99 12.14 -5.20
C ARG A 106 -3.43 13.34 -4.37
N ASN A 107 -3.11 14.55 -4.81
CA ASN A 107 -3.49 15.76 -4.09
C ASN A 107 -5.01 15.95 -4.07
N ALA A 108 -5.69 15.76 -5.20
CA ALA A 108 -7.15 15.80 -5.26
C ALA A 108 -7.79 14.73 -4.36
N LEU A 109 -7.26 13.51 -4.34
CA LEU A 109 -7.76 12.41 -3.52
C LEU A 109 -7.58 12.70 -2.02
N VAL A 110 -6.44 13.24 -1.61
CA VAL A 110 -6.19 13.67 -0.22
C VAL A 110 -7.19 14.77 0.18
N THR A 111 -7.47 15.73 -0.71
CA THR A 111 -8.50 16.74 -0.49
C THR A 111 -9.88 16.10 -0.34
N LEU A 112 -10.28 15.18 -1.24
CA LEU A 112 -11.56 14.44 -1.13
C LEU A 112 -11.68 13.76 0.23
N SER A 113 -10.60 13.09 0.64
CA SER A 113 -10.56 12.33 1.89
C SER A 113 -10.79 13.22 3.10
N ALA A 114 -10.20 14.42 3.11
CA ALA A 114 -10.36 15.39 4.19
C ALA A 114 -11.80 15.92 4.24
N LEU A 115 -12.38 16.28 3.09
CA LEU A 115 -13.77 16.73 2.99
C LEU A 115 -14.74 15.63 3.43
N TYR A 116 -14.51 14.41 2.98
CA TYR A 116 -15.34 13.27 3.33
C TYR A 116 -15.25 12.92 4.83
N GLN A 117 -14.06 13.05 5.43
CA GLN A 117 -13.90 12.86 6.87
C GLN A 117 -14.66 13.91 7.68
N GLU A 118 -14.61 15.17 7.25
CA GLU A 118 -15.40 16.26 7.86
C GLU A 118 -16.90 16.00 7.71
N TYR A 119 -17.35 15.61 6.51
CA TYR A 119 -18.75 15.24 6.27
C TYR A 119 -19.18 14.10 7.19
N TYR A 120 -18.40 13.02 7.27
CA TYR A 120 -18.71 11.84 8.07
C TYR A 120 -18.81 12.15 9.57
N HIS A 121 -17.97 13.04 10.10
CA HIS A 121 -18.04 13.47 11.50
C HIS A 121 -19.20 14.42 11.80
N ASN A 122 -19.75 15.11 10.80
CA ASN A 122 -20.87 16.02 10.95
C ASN A 122 -22.24 15.33 10.80
N ILE A 123 -22.29 14.05 10.42
CA ILE A 123 -23.53 13.27 10.42
C ILE A 123 -23.94 13.05 11.88
N PRO A 124 -25.05 13.65 12.37
CA PRO A 124 -25.47 13.47 13.74
C PRO A 124 -25.83 12.00 13.96
N PRO A 125 -25.38 11.35 15.04
CA PRO A 125 -25.97 10.09 15.44
C PRO A 125 -27.46 10.31 15.72
N GLU A 126 -28.30 9.36 15.29
CA GLU A 126 -29.75 9.45 15.43
C GLU A 126 -30.13 9.81 16.89
N GLY A 127 -30.72 11.00 17.08
CA GLY A 127 -31.20 11.47 18.39
C GLY A 127 -30.26 12.35 19.21
N ALA A 128 -29.14 12.85 18.67
CA ALA A 128 -28.27 13.82 19.36
C ALA A 128 -28.57 15.28 18.98
N ASP A 129 -28.78 16.13 19.99
CA ASP A 129 -28.99 17.57 19.82
C ASP A 129 -27.73 18.26 19.29
N ALA A 130 -27.87 19.03 18.20
CA ALA A 130 -26.80 19.77 17.55
C ALA A 130 -26.34 20.97 18.41
N GLY A 131 -25.51 20.70 19.43
CA GLY A 131 -24.84 21.71 20.25
C GLY A 131 -23.64 22.33 19.53
N THR A 132 -23.83 23.54 19.02
CA THR A 132 -22.96 24.23 18.06
C THR A 132 -21.61 24.68 18.61
N SER A 133 -20.51 24.13 18.08
CA SER A 133 -19.16 24.73 18.18
C SER A 133 -18.84 25.53 16.90
N THR A 134 -19.48 26.69 16.72
CA THR A 134 -19.37 27.56 15.51
C THR A 134 -17.93 27.94 15.14
N ALA A 135 -17.05 28.10 16.12
CA ALA A 135 -15.64 28.44 15.88
C ALA A 135 -14.87 27.28 15.21
N SER A 136 -15.13 26.03 15.65
CA SER A 136 -14.52 24.84 15.06
C SER A 136 -14.99 24.59 13.63
N GLN A 137 -16.29 24.80 13.37
CA GLN A 137 -16.88 24.72 12.03
C GLN A 137 -16.28 25.75 11.06
N ARG A 138 -16.06 26.99 11.54
CA ARG A 138 -15.44 28.03 10.71
C ARG A 138 -14.00 27.66 10.35
N GLN A 139 -13.24 27.13 11.30
CA GLN A 139 -11.86 26.72 11.07
C GLN A 139 -11.76 25.53 10.12
N SER A 140 -12.67 24.56 10.21
CA SER A 140 -12.74 23.42 9.30
C SER A 140 -13.11 23.87 7.88
N SER A 141 -14.12 24.74 7.72
CA SER A 141 -14.49 25.30 6.42
C SER A 141 -13.34 26.05 5.75
N LEU A 142 -12.60 26.88 6.49
CA LEU A 142 -11.42 27.58 5.94
C LEU A 142 -10.32 26.61 5.49
N ARG A 143 -10.07 25.55 6.27
CA ARG A 143 -9.10 24.51 5.91
C ARG A 143 -9.53 23.76 4.64
N SER A 144 -10.81 23.42 4.55
CA SER A 144 -11.41 22.73 3.41
C SER A 144 -11.27 23.56 2.12
N LEU A 145 -11.57 24.87 2.19
CA LEU A 145 -11.34 25.80 1.07
C LEU A 145 -9.88 25.87 0.64
N GLN A 146 -8.93 25.89 1.59
CA GLN A 146 -7.50 25.91 1.28
C GLN A 146 -7.05 24.63 0.55
N LEU A 147 -7.55 23.47 0.96
CA LEU A 147 -7.24 22.18 0.32
C LEU A 147 -7.81 22.11 -1.11
N ILE A 148 -9.03 22.60 -1.31
CA ILE A 148 -9.65 22.69 -2.64
C ILE A 148 -8.86 23.63 -3.54
N ALA A 149 -8.57 24.86 -3.08
CA ALA A 149 -7.80 25.83 -3.85
C ALA A 149 -6.41 25.30 -4.24
N ARG A 150 -5.75 24.58 -3.32
CA ARG A 150 -4.48 23.90 -3.61
C ARG A 150 -4.63 22.85 -4.71
N SER A 151 -5.66 22.02 -4.66
CA SER A 151 -5.90 20.97 -5.65
C SER A 151 -6.22 21.53 -7.05
N HIS A 152 -7.05 22.57 -7.12
CA HIS A 152 -7.34 23.26 -8.38
C HIS A 152 -6.08 23.89 -8.97
N ARG A 153 -5.23 24.51 -8.13
CA ARG A 153 -3.94 25.05 -8.57
C ARG A 153 -3.04 23.96 -9.15
N GLN A 154 -2.97 22.77 -8.54
CA GLN A 154 -2.17 21.68 -9.08
C GLN A 154 -2.68 21.19 -10.44
N LEU A 155 -4.00 21.06 -10.62
CA LEU A 155 -4.55 20.72 -11.93
C LEU A 155 -4.26 21.79 -12.98
N ARG A 156 -4.40 23.07 -12.62
CA ARG A 156 -4.05 24.18 -13.54
C ARG A 156 -2.59 24.12 -14.00
N ILE A 157 -1.66 23.83 -13.09
CA ILE A 157 -0.25 23.66 -13.43
C ILE A 157 -0.05 22.46 -14.36
N HIS A 158 -0.75 21.35 -14.12
CA HIS A 158 -0.70 20.17 -15.00
C HIS A 158 -1.22 20.49 -16.40
N LEU A 159 -2.32 21.23 -16.52
CA LEU A 159 -2.91 21.66 -17.79
C LEU A 159 -2.03 22.63 -18.58
N SER A 160 -1.16 23.39 -17.91
CA SER A 160 -0.16 24.24 -18.58
C SER A 160 0.93 23.42 -19.29
N SER A 161 1.07 22.13 -18.99
CA SER A 161 2.03 21.26 -19.66
C SER A 161 1.55 20.86 -21.07
N PRO A 162 2.40 20.93 -22.10
CA PRO A 162 2.05 20.46 -23.45
C PRO A 162 1.70 18.96 -23.52
N GLN A 163 2.13 18.18 -22.52
CA GLN A 163 1.90 16.73 -22.43
C GLN A 163 0.86 16.38 -21.36
N ALA A 164 -0.05 17.30 -21.03
CA ALA A 164 -1.09 17.06 -20.05
C ALA A 164 -1.95 15.85 -20.43
N SER A 165 -1.97 14.83 -19.57
CA SER A 165 -2.81 13.64 -19.77
C SER A 165 -4.29 13.95 -19.55
N TYR A 166 -5.13 13.67 -20.55
CA TYR A 166 -6.59 13.80 -20.45
C TYR A 166 -7.18 12.89 -19.37
N GLU A 167 -6.60 11.71 -19.16
CA GLU A 167 -7.03 10.78 -18.12
C GLU A 167 -6.89 11.41 -16.73
N VAL A 168 -5.79 12.12 -16.48
CA VAL A 168 -5.58 12.86 -15.22
C VAL A 168 -6.64 13.94 -15.04
N VAL A 169 -6.95 14.68 -16.11
CA VAL A 169 -7.95 15.75 -16.08
C VAL A 169 -9.34 15.21 -15.80
N LEU A 170 -9.72 14.09 -16.43
CA LEU A 170 -11.02 13.44 -16.22
C LEU A 170 -11.15 12.93 -14.78
N LEU A 171 -10.13 12.24 -14.26
CA LEU A 171 -10.15 11.76 -12.88
C LEU A 171 -10.19 12.90 -11.87
N CYS A 172 -9.42 13.97 -12.09
CA CYS A 172 -9.54 15.17 -11.26
C CYS A 172 -10.92 15.81 -11.36
N GLY A 173 -11.53 15.85 -12.54
CA GLY A 173 -12.90 16.35 -12.73
C GLY A 173 -13.92 15.58 -11.91
N VAL A 174 -13.84 14.24 -11.90
CA VAL A 174 -14.73 13.41 -11.06
C VAL A 174 -14.47 13.65 -9.57
N LEU A 175 -13.21 13.75 -9.15
CA LEU A 175 -12.86 14.06 -7.75
C LEU A 175 -13.39 15.44 -7.34
N PHE A 176 -13.31 16.44 -8.21
CA PHE A 176 -13.78 17.79 -7.94
C PHE A 176 -15.30 17.87 -7.91
N TYR A 177 -15.99 17.14 -8.79
CA TYR A 177 -17.44 16.97 -8.71
C TYR A 177 -17.87 16.37 -7.35
N ALA A 178 -17.10 15.40 -6.84
CA ALA A 178 -17.33 14.85 -5.52
C ALA A 178 -17.04 15.83 -4.38
N PHE A 179 -16.11 16.79 -4.56
CA PHE A 179 -15.92 17.88 -3.59
C PHE A 179 -17.20 18.71 -3.47
N GLU A 180 -17.70 19.20 -4.61
CA GLU A 180 -18.90 20.05 -4.67
C GLU A 180 -20.10 19.31 -4.06
N SER A 181 -20.25 18.02 -4.38
CA SER A 181 -21.34 17.18 -3.85
C SER A 181 -21.31 17.00 -2.33
N LEU A 182 -20.13 17.08 -1.69
CA LEU A 182 -19.99 16.98 -0.22
C LEU A 182 -20.18 18.32 0.49
N ILE A 183 -19.93 19.43 -0.21
CA ILE A 183 -20.01 20.79 0.37
C ILE A 183 -21.44 21.33 0.30
N GLY A 184 -22.21 20.96 -0.74
CA GLY A 184 -23.60 21.36 -0.94
C GLY A 184 -23.75 22.55 -1.88
#